data_AF-A0A7K2N6Z1-F1
#
_entry.id   AF-A0A7K2N6Z1-F1
#
_cell.length_a   1.000
_cell.length_b   1.000
_cell.length_c   1.000
_cell.angle_alpha   90.00
_cell.angle_beta   90.00
_cell.angle_gamma   90.00
#
_symmetry.space_group_name_H-M   'P 1'
#
loop_
_entity.id
_entity.type
_entity.pdbx_description
1 polymer ?
#
loop_
_entity_poly.entity_id
_entity_poly.type
_entity_poly.pdbx_seq_one_letter_code
_entity_poly.pdbx_strand_id
1 'polypeptide(L)'
;MAVGALSVPMVALYFVYSGPPPQWNVLTRSLLTLVIMAVLTAFGVALARLLPRDDTGRRAIVGQLTIVSLLTYVAVILFAASLEAGTPLAFPDRGMDPTTDGPLAAAMALAHGPIAHLWIAMFFLGFARAAQHRGTAASPMVPRWTLRGAIVVGVINLLAIPSLYFGMDATHFYAINGWGADALVGLITLVWVGFIGLGIHRASPGRLTPRRPPAETPART
;
A
#
# COMPACT_ATOMS: atom_id res chain seq x y z
N MET A 1 -5.04 8.91 -4.28
CA MET A 1 -6.50 8.84 -4.54
C MET A 1 -6.87 7.64 -5.41
N ALA A 2 -6.28 7.44 -6.60
CA ALA A 2 -6.63 6.33 -7.50
C ALA A 2 -6.59 4.93 -6.84
N VAL A 3 -5.52 4.60 -6.11
CA VAL A 3 -5.36 3.32 -5.40
C VAL A 3 -6.52 3.04 -4.43
N GLY A 4 -6.82 4.00 -3.54
CA GLY A 4 -7.91 3.85 -2.57
C GLY A 4 -9.31 3.83 -3.20
N ALA A 5 -9.50 4.50 -4.34
CA ALA A 5 -10.78 4.46 -5.05
C ALA A 5 -10.99 3.10 -5.75
N LEU A 6 -9.95 2.55 -6.37
CA LEU A 6 -9.99 1.25 -7.03
C LEU A 6 -10.10 0.07 -6.04
N SER A 7 -9.60 0.22 -4.81
CA SER A 7 -9.69 -0.83 -3.80
C SER A 7 -11.10 -1.09 -3.30
N VAL A 8 -11.99 -0.09 -3.30
CA VAL A 8 -13.38 -0.25 -2.84
C VAL A 8 -14.17 -1.27 -3.69
N PRO A 9 -14.29 -1.11 -5.02
CA PRO A 9 -14.99 -2.11 -5.84
C PRO A 9 -14.26 -3.46 -5.86
N MET A 10 -12.93 -3.47 -5.77
CA MET A 10 -12.15 -4.71 -5.66
C MET A 10 -12.52 -5.52 -4.41
N VAL A 11 -12.59 -4.87 -3.25
CA VAL A 11 -12.97 -5.53 -1.99
C VAL A 11 -14.43 -5.98 -2.02
N ALA A 12 -15.32 -5.18 -2.62
CA ALA A 12 -16.72 -5.56 -2.76
C ALA A 12 -16.90 -6.88 -3.53
N LEU A 13 -16.08 -7.14 -4.56
CA LEU A 13 -16.16 -8.37 -5.37
C LEU A 13 -15.93 -9.66 -4.57
N TYR A 14 -15.21 -9.60 -3.46
CA TYR A 14 -14.97 -10.75 -2.58
C TYR A 14 -16.21 -11.19 -1.79
N PHE A 15 -17.20 -10.31 -1.61
CA PHE A 15 -18.39 -10.58 -0.79
C PHE A 15 -19.67 -10.80 -1.61
N VAL A 16 -19.55 -10.89 -2.95
CA VAL A 16 -20.71 -11.06 -3.85
C VAL A 16 -21.28 -12.48 -3.82
N TYR A 17 -20.43 -13.48 -3.54
CA TYR A 17 -20.80 -14.89 -3.62
C TYR A 17 -20.53 -15.60 -2.29
N SER A 18 -21.44 -16.49 -1.90
CA SER A 18 -21.33 -17.31 -0.68
C SER A 18 -20.61 -18.65 -0.87
N GLY A 19 -20.18 -18.96 -2.10
CA GLY A 19 -19.44 -20.18 -2.48
C GLY A 19 -18.40 -19.87 -3.55
N PRO A 20 -17.81 -20.90 -4.21
CA PRO A 20 -16.72 -20.70 -5.16
C PRO A 20 -17.07 -19.65 -6.22
N PRO A 21 -16.30 -18.54 -6.29
CA PRO A 21 -16.65 -17.43 -7.15
C PRO A 21 -16.56 -17.82 -8.64
N PRO A 22 -17.38 -17.21 -9.52
CA PRO A 22 -17.25 -17.44 -10.95
C PRO A 22 -15.90 -16.95 -11.46
N GLN A 23 -15.33 -17.65 -12.46
CA GLN A 23 -14.03 -17.33 -13.06
C GLN A 23 -13.89 -15.84 -13.40
N TRP A 24 -14.90 -15.23 -14.03
CA TRP A 24 -14.83 -13.81 -14.40
C TRP A 24 -14.63 -12.89 -13.19
N ASN A 25 -15.21 -13.23 -12.02
CA ASN A 25 -15.08 -12.41 -10.81
C ASN A 25 -13.63 -12.47 -10.31
N VAL A 26 -13.06 -13.68 -10.25
CA VAL A 26 -11.66 -13.90 -9.87
C VAL A 26 -10.71 -13.18 -10.82
N LEU A 27 -10.92 -13.31 -12.13
CA LEU A 27 -10.06 -12.62 -13.11
C LEU A 27 -10.20 -11.09 -13.04
N THR A 28 -11.40 -10.58 -12.76
CA THR A 28 -11.64 -9.14 -12.61
C THR A 28 -10.93 -8.57 -11.38
N ARG A 29 -11.04 -9.23 -10.22
CA ARG A 29 -10.32 -8.79 -9.01
C ARG A 29 -8.81 -8.85 -9.22
N SER A 30 -8.28 -9.90 -9.87
CA SER A 30 -6.86 -9.99 -10.16
C SER A 30 -6.40 -8.89 -11.13
N LEU A 31 -7.19 -8.56 -12.16
CA LEU A 31 -6.91 -7.45 -13.06
C LEU A 31 -6.87 -6.09 -12.32
N LEU A 32 -7.84 -5.83 -11.44
CA LEU A 32 -7.84 -4.64 -10.60
C LEU A 32 -6.61 -4.60 -9.70
N THR A 33 -6.23 -5.72 -9.10
CA THR A 33 -5.00 -5.85 -8.29
C THR A 33 -3.76 -5.49 -9.11
N LEU A 34 -3.63 -5.98 -10.36
CA LEU A 34 -2.51 -5.62 -11.24
C LEU A 34 -2.43 -4.10 -11.48
N VAL A 35 -3.57 -3.46 -11.78
CA VAL A 35 -3.63 -2.00 -11.99
C VAL A 35 -3.25 -1.25 -10.72
N ILE A 36 -3.81 -1.64 -9.57
CA ILE A 36 -3.51 -1.01 -8.28
C ILE A 36 -2.02 -1.14 -7.95
N MET A 37 -1.43 -2.32 -8.14
CA MET A 37 -0.01 -2.57 -7.90
C MET A 37 0.91 -1.78 -8.84
N ALA A 38 0.52 -1.60 -10.11
CA ALA A 38 1.26 -0.75 -11.05
C ALA A 38 1.26 0.72 -10.61
N VAL A 39 0.10 1.24 -10.20
CA VAL A 39 -0.02 2.61 -9.65
C VAL A 39 0.77 2.75 -8.35
N LEU A 40 0.74 1.74 -7.47
CA LEU A 40 1.47 1.74 -6.21
C LEU A 40 3.00 1.72 -6.43
N THR A 41 3.46 0.99 -7.44
CA THR A 41 4.86 0.98 -7.88
C THR A 41 5.30 2.36 -8.36
N ALA A 42 4.52 2.98 -9.25
CA ALA A 42 4.79 4.33 -9.73
C ALA A 42 4.81 5.34 -8.57
N PHE A 43 3.87 5.22 -7.63
CA PHE A 43 3.85 6.01 -6.40
C PHE A 43 5.12 5.80 -5.57
N GLY A 44 5.57 4.56 -5.35
CA GLY A 44 6.80 4.25 -4.62
C GLY A 44 8.05 4.87 -5.28
N VAL A 45 8.14 4.79 -6.61
CA VAL A 45 9.22 5.41 -7.38
C VAL A 45 9.19 6.94 -7.28
N ALA A 46 8.01 7.56 -7.30
CA ALA A 46 7.86 9.00 -7.11
C ALA A 46 8.20 9.43 -5.67
N LEU A 47 7.70 8.70 -4.68
CA LEU A 47 7.94 8.93 -3.26
C LEU A 47 9.43 8.82 -2.91
N ALA A 48 10.13 7.85 -3.50
CA ALA A 48 11.57 7.68 -3.38
C ALA A 48 12.37 8.96 -3.72
N ARG A 49 11.86 9.80 -4.63
CA ARG A 49 12.49 11.08 -5.01
C ARG A 49 12.27 12.18 -3.96
N LEU A 50 11.25 12.03 -3.11
CA LEU A 50 10.84 13.00 -2.10
C LEU A 50 11.43 12.70 -0.71
N LEU A 51 11.83 11.46 -0.43
CA LEU A 51 12.38 11.10 0.88
C LEU A 51 13.78 11.72 1.10
N PRO A 52 14.14 12.05 2.36
CA PRO A 52 15.42 12.67 2.69
C PRO A 52 16.63 11.88 2.21
N ARG A 53 17.68 12.63 1.86
CA ARG A 53 19.02 12.13 1.58
C ARG A 53 19.98 12.67 2.64
N ASP A 54 21.02 11.89 2.93
CA ASP A 54 22.15 12.33 3.74
C ASP A 54 23.10 13.24 2.94
N ASP A 55 24.14 13.72 3.60
CA ASP A 55 25.15 14.63 3.03
C ASP A 55 25.92 14.02 1.85
N THR A 56 25.92 12.68 1.73
CA THR A 56 26.51 11.96 0.59
C THR A 56 25.54 11.79 -0.58
N GLY A 57 24.32 12.33 -0.47
CA GLY A 57 23.26 12.18 -1.46
C GLY A 57 22.59 10.80 -1.45
N ARG A 58 22.95 9.91 -0.51
CA ARG A 58 22.31 8.60 -0.35
C ARG A 58 21.02 8.78 0.44
N ARG A 59 20.02 7.94 0.16
CA ARG A 59 18.80 7.93 0.98
C ARG A 59 19.15 7.45 2.37
N ALA A 60 18.67 8.16 3.39
CA ALA A 60 18.78 7.70 4.77
C ALA A 60 18.22 6.27 4.89
N ILE A 61 18.78 5.45 5.79
CA ILE A 61 18.40 4.04 5.98
C ILE A 61 16.88 3.87 6.11
N VAL A 62 16.24 4.74 6.90
CA VAL A 62 14.77 4.72 7.09
C VAL A 62 14.03 4.98 5.78
N GLY A 63 14.53 5.89 4.94
CA GLY A 63 13.97 6.17 3.62
C GLY A 63 14.19 5.04 2.62
N GLN A 64 15.32 4.34 2.68
CA GLN A 64 15.55 3.13 1.89
C GLN A 64 14.60 2.01 2.31
N LEU A 65 14.51 1.74 3.61
CA LEU A 65 13.64 0.72 4.19
C LEU A 65 12.18 0.97 3.80
N THR A 66 11.72 2.22 3.85
CA THR A 66 10.37 2.61 3.41
C THR A 66 10.08 2.15 1.98
N ILE A 67 10.99 2.45 1.05
CA ILE A 67 10.78 2.15 -0.37
C ILE A 67 10.93 0.67 -0.67
N VAL A 68 11.93 0.01 -0.08
CA VAL A 68 12.11 -1.44 -0.22
C VAL A 68 10.86 -2.15 0.28
N SER A 69 10.35 -1.78 1.46
CA SER A 69 9.15 -2.41 2.03
C SER A 69 7.92 -2.26 1.13
N LEU A 70 7.70 -1.08 0.56
CA LEU A 70 6.57 -0.86 -0.35
C LEU A 70 6.68 -1.69 -1.63
N LEU A 71 7.87 -1.76 -2.23
CA LEU A 71 8.08 -2.52 -3.47
C LEU A 71 8.05 -4.02 -3.21
N THR A 72 8.53 -4.48 -2.06
CA THR A 72 8.42 -5.89 -1.65
C THR A 72 6.97 -6.25 -1.37
N TYR A 73 6.19 -5.38 -0.71
CA TYR A 73 4.74 -5.55 -0.58
C TYR A 73 4.08 -5.72 -1.95
N VAL A 74 4.39 -4.86 -2.92
CA VAL A 74 3.87 -5.00 -4.29
C VAL A 74 4.23 -6.36 -4.89
N ALA A 75 5.48 -6.79 -4.78
CA ALA A 75 5.92 -8.06 -5.32
C ALA A 75 5.17 -9.26 -4.68
N VAL A 76 4.97 -9.23 -3.36
CA VAL A 76 4.22 -10.25 -2.62
C VAL A 76 2.77 -10.31 -3.09
N ILE A 77 2.10 -9.17 -3.27
CA ILE A 77 0.71 -9.11 -3.72
C ILE A 77 0.58 -9.58 -5.18
N LEU A 78 1.53 -9.24 -6.06
CA LEU A 78 1.55 -9.76 -7.44
C LEU A 78 1.75 -11.27 -7.49
N PHE A 79 2.58 -11.81 -6.59
CA PHE A 79 2.74 -13.25 -6.43
C PHE A 79 1.46 -13.91 -5.91
N ALA A 80 0.81 -13.34 -4.90
CA ALA A 80 -0.46 -13.86 -4.40
C ALA A 80 -1.56 -13.83 -5.48
N ALA A 81 -1.63 -12.75 -6.27
CA ALA A 81 -2.57 -12.60 -7.37
C ALA A 81 -2.34 -13.63 -8.48
N SER A 82 -1.09 -14.05 -8.74
CA SER A 82 -0.81 -15.07 -9.75
C SER A 82 -1.28 -16.46 -9.31
N LEU A 83 -1.14 -16.78 -8.01
CA LEU A 83 -1.70 -18.01 -7.43
C LEU A 83 -3.22 -18.02 -7.53
N GLU A 84 -3.86 -16.90 -7.17
CA GLU A 84 -5.31 -16.76 -7.17
C GLU A 84 -5.92 -16.82 -8.59
N ALA A 85 -5.30 -16.12 -9.55
CA ALA A 85 -5.75 -16.12 -10.95
C ALA A 85 -5.43 -17.43 -11.68
N GLY A 86 -4.38 -18.13 -11.27
CA GLY A 86 -3.96 -19.39 -11.87
C GLY A 86 -4.99 -20.51 -11.70
N THR A 87 -5.64 -20.59 -10.55
CA THR A 87 -6.63 -21.65 -10.26
C THR A 87 -7.81 -21.66 -11.24
N PRO A 88 -8.58 -20.58 -11.45
CA PRO A 88 -9.70 -20.63 -12.38
C PRO A 88 -9.26 -20.70 -13.86
N LEU A 89 -7.98 -20.43 -14.18
CA LEU A 89 -7.44 -20.69 -15.52
C LEU A 89 -7.15 -22.17 -15.74
N ALA A 90 -6.67 -22.87 -14.70
CA ALA A 90 -6.42 -24.31 -14.73
C ALA A 90 -7.70 -25.15 -14.56
N PHE A 91 -8.66 -24.64 -13.78
CA PHE A 91 -9.93 -25.31 -13.44
C PHE A 91 -11.13 -24.42 -13.80
N PRO A 92 -11.43 -24.23 -15.10
CA PRO A 92 -12.49 -23.32 -15.54
C PRO A 92 -13.90 -23.73 -15.06
N ASP A 93 -14.11 -25.02 -14.80
CA ASP A 93 -15.39 -25.59 -14.36
C ASP A 93 -15.69 -25.39 -12.86
N ARG A 94 -14.86 -24.62 -12.14
CA ARG A 94 -14.97 -24.37 -10.69
C ARG A 94 -14.84 -25.62 -9.83
N GLY A 95 -14.11 -26.62 -10.31
CA GLY A 95 -13.78 -27.82 -9.53
C GLY A 95 -12.78 -27.57 -8.39
N MET A 96 -12.24 -26.36 -8.28
CA MET A 96 -11.31 -25.95 -7.23
C MET A 96 -11.54 -24.47 -6.86
N ASP A 97 -11.66 -24.18 -5.57
CA ASP A 97 -11.76 -22.82 -5.05
C ASP A 97 -10.35 -22.20 -4.87
N PRO A 98 -10.04 -21.04 -5.51
CA PRO A 98 -8.74 -20.38 -5.40
C PRO A 98 -8.37 -19.91 -3.99
N THR A 99 -9.31 -19.87 -3.06
CA THR A 99 -9.17 -19.26 -1.73
C THR A 99 -9.14 -20.29 -0.60
N THR A 100 -9.68 -21.50 -0.82
CA THR A 100 -9.75 -22.55 0.21
C THR A 100 -9.03 -23.83 -0.19
N ASP A 101 -8.90 -24.13 -1.48
CA ASP A 101 -8.53 -25.47 -1.91
C ASP A 101 -7.04 -25.58 -2.30
N GLY A 102 -6.42 -26.65 -1.79
CA GLY A 102 -5.05 -27.04 -2.16
C GLY A 102 -3.94 -26.16 -1.55
N PRO A 103 -2.68 -26.56 -1.77
CA PRO A 103 -1.52 -25.86 -1.20
C PRO A 103 -1.31 -24.44 -1.76
N LEU A 104 -1.83 -24.16 -2.96
CA LEU A 104 -1.73 -22.82 -3.55
C LEU A 104 -2.62 -21.80 -2.82
N ALA A 105 -3.78 -22.22 -2.31
CA ALA A 105 -4.63 -21.36 -1.49
C ALA A 105 -3.95 -20.99 -0.16
N ALA A 106 -3.26 -21.94 0.48
CA ALA A 106 -2.48 -21.66 1.69
C ALA A 106 -1.32 -20.69 1.43
N ALA A 107 -0.58 -20.88 0.33
CA ALA A 107 0.49 -19.97 -0.06
C ALA A 107 -0.03 -18.56 -0.39
N MET A 108 -1.17 -18.47 -1.08
CA MET A 108 -1.86 -17.22 -1.39
C MET A 108 -2.30 -16.50 -0.11
N ALA A 109 -2.92 -17.21 0.84
CA ALA A 109 -3.38 -16.63 2.10
C ALA A 109 -2.21 -16.13 2.95
N LEU A 110 -1.09 -16.86 3.04
CA LEU A 110 0.11 -16.40 3.72
C LEU A 110 0.69 -15.12 3.09
N ALA A 111 0.70 -15.07 1.76
CA ALA A 111 1.19 -13.91 1.02
C ALA A 111 0.27 -12.69 1.21
N HIS A 112 -1.05 -12.87 1.17
CA HIS A 112 -2.04 -11.80 1.35
C HIS A 112 -2.20 -11.33 2.81
N GLY A 113 -2.02 -12.23 3.77
CA GLY A 113 -2.15 -11.94 5.20
C GLY A 113 -0.81 -11.50 5.81
N PRO A 114 -0.19 -12.33 6.68
CA PRO A 114 0.89 -11.89 7.57
C PRO A 114 2.13 -11.36 6.84
N ILE A 115 2.48 -11.90 5.67
CA ILE A 115 3.65 -11.44 4.90
C ILE A 115 3.40 -10.03 4.36
N ALA A 116 2.25 -9.78 3.73
CA ALA A 116 1.88 -8.46 3.23
C ALA A 116 1.77 -7.44 4.38
N HIS A 117 1.17 -7.82 5.51
CA HIS A 117 1.04 -6.98 6.69
C HIS A 117 2.39 -6.51 7.24
N LEU A 118 3.39 -7.39 7.31
CA LEU A 118 4.74 -7.03 7.73
C LEU A 118 5.34 -5.92 6.84
N TRP A 119 5.33 -6.14 5.53
CA TRP A 119 5.96 -5.20 4.60
C TRP A 119 5.25 -3.85 4.58
N ILE A 120 3.91 -3.84 4.63
CA ILE A 120 3.20 -2.57 4.59
C ILE A 120 3.28 -1.82 5.92
N ALA A 121 3.36 -2.53 7.06
CA ALA A 121 3.66 -1.91 8.34
C ALA A 121 5.03 -1.21 8.34
N MET A 122 6.05 -1.91 7.84
CA MET A 122 7.40 -1.34 7.68
C MET A 122 7.39 -0.12 6.77
N PHE A 123 6.63 -0.15 5.67
CA PHE A 123 6.42 1.02 4.82
C PHE A 123 5.82 2.20 5.59
N PHE A 124 4.71 2.02 6.30
CA PHE A 124 4.02 3.13 6.97
C PHE A 124 4.85 3.73 8.11
N LEU A 125 5.45 2.90 8.95
CA LEU A 125 6.28 3.34 10.08
C LEU A 125 7.57 4.01 9.58
N GLY A 126 8.21 3.41 8.57
CA GLY A 126 9.37 3.99 7.91
C GLY A 126 9.04 5.34 7.27
N PHE A 127 7.92 5.42 6.54
CA PHE A 127 7.45 6.67 5.91
C PHE A 127 7.22 7.75 6.96
N ALA A 128 6.49 7.44 8.03
CA ALA A 128 6.21 8.40 9.10
C ALA A 128 7.51 8.96 9.69
N ARG A 129 8.47 8.08 9.99
CA ARG A 129 9.76 8.46 10.57
C ARG A 129 10.63 9.27 9.59
N ALA A 130 10.69 8.87 8.33
CA ALA A 130 11.46 9.57 7.30
C ALA A 130 10.87 10.95 6.98
N ALA A 131 9.55 11.07 6.91
CA ALA A 131 8.87 12.34 6.65
C ALA A 131 8.99 13.33 7.82
N GLN A 132 9.04 12.84 9.07
CA GLN A 132 9.30 13.67 10.26
C GLN A 132 10.68 14.33 10.22
N HIS A 133 11.72 13.62 9.77
CA HIS A 133 13.09 14.16 9.66
C HIS A 133 13.22 15.32 8.68
N ARG A 134 12.36 15.38 7.65
CA ARG A 134 12.31 16.48 6.68
C ARG A 134 11.56 17.71 7.20
N GLY A 135 10.73 17.53 8.23
CA GLY A 135 9.76 18.51 8.72
C GLY A 135 10.31 19.55 9.70
N THR A 136 11.60 19.89 9.64
CA THR A 136 12.16 20.99 10.41
C THR A 136 11.80 22.34 9.76
N ALA A 137 10.69 22.88 10.24
CA ALA A 137 10.19 24.26 10.18
C ALA A 137 9.86 24.95 8.83
N ALA A 138 10.56 24.70 7.71
CA ALA A 138 10.35 25.53 6.51
C ALA A 138 9.33 24.97 5.49
N SER A 139 9.17 23.64 5.38
CA SER A 139 8.22 23.02 4.45
C SER A 139 7.93 21.55 4.82
N PRO A 140 6.84 21.27 5.55
CA PRO A 140 6.52 19.89 5.91
C PRO A 140 6.14 19.08 4.66
N MET A 141 6.67 17.86 4.53
CA MET A 141 6.42 16.99 3.37
C MET A 141 4.95 16.56 3.25
N VAL A 142 4.28 16.38 4.39
CA VAL A 142 2.86 16.04 4.50
C VAL A 142 2.27 16.63 5.79
N PRO A 143 0.95 16.81 5.88
CA PRO A 143 0.28 17.20 7.12
C PRO A 143 0.52 16.20 8.28
N ARG A 144 0.50 16.69 9.52
CA ARG A 144 0.70 15.86 10.72
C ARG A 144 -0.32 14.73 10.88
N TRP A 145 -1.57 14.94 10.44
CA TRP A 145 -2.61 13.90 10.50
C TRP A 145 -2.28 12.71 9.60
N THR A 146 -1.64 12.96 8.45
CA THR A 146 -1.19 11.91 7.52
C THR A 146 -0.14 11.02 8.18
N LEU A 147 0.80 11.61 8.92
CA LEU A 147 1.82 10.87 9.68
C LEU A 147 1.22 10.06 10.83
N ARG A 148 0.33 10.67 11.61
CA ARG A 148 -0.35 9.99 12.72
C ARG A 148 -1.14 8.79 12.24
N GLY A 149 -1.94 8.95 11.20
CA GLY A 149 -2.69 7.81 10.67
C GLY A 149 -1.79 6.78 10.00
N ALA A 150 -0.65 7.15 9.39
CA ALA A 150 0.32 6.16 8.91
C ALA A 150 0.84 5.30 10.06
N ILE A 151 1.14 5.90 11.21
CA ILE A 151 1.53 5.15 12.41
C ILE A 151 0.41 4.21 12.85
N VAL A 152 -0.83 4.70 12.94
CA VAL A 152 -1.99 3.88 13.34
C VAL A 152 -2.19 2.69 12.39
N VAL A 153 -2.22 2.93 11.07
CA VAL A 153 -2.37 1.86 10.08
C VAL A 153 -1.19 0.90 10.12
N GLY A 154 0.03 1.39 10.33
CA GLY A 154 1.21 0.55 10.50
C GLY A 154 1.11 -0.38 11.72
N VAL A 155 0.66 0.14 12.87
CA VAL A 155 0.43 -0.67 14.08
C VAL A 155 -0.67 -1.70 13.87
N ILE A 156 -1.78 -1.34 13.23
CA ILE A 156 -2.86 -2.28 12.91
C ILE A 156 -2.32 -3.44 12.06
N ASN A 157 -1.49 -3.15 11.05
CA ASN A 157 -0.87 -4.19 10.23
C ASN A 157 0.10 -5.08 11.05
N LEU A 158 0.90 -4.52 11.96
CA LEU A 158 1.73 -5.34 12.86
C LEU A 158 0.87 -6.28 13.72
N LEU A 159 -0.26 -5.78 14.23
CA LEU A 159 -1.19 -6.57 15.01
C LEU A 159 -1.92 -7.65 14.19
N ALA A 160 -1.87 -7.61 12.86
CA ALA A 160 -2.42 -8.66 12.00
C ALA A 160 -1.43 -9.80 11.73
N ILE A 161 -0.12 -9.61 11.95
CA ILE A 161 0.92 -10.64 11.68
C ILE A 161 0.72 -11.94 12.48
N PRO A 162 0.33 -11.91 13.77
CA PRO A 162 0.10 -13.15 14.52
C PRO A 162 -1.05 -14.02 14.00
N SER A 163 -1.83 -13.58 13.00
CA SER A 163 -2.85 -14.42 12.33
C SER A 163 -2.29 -15.75 11.82
N LEU A 164 -0.96 -15.81 11.57
CA LEU A 164 -0.21 -17.02 11.25
C LEU A 164 -0.50 -18.22 12.18
N TYR A 165 -0.87 -17.96 13.43
CA TYR A 165 -1.12 -19.00 14.43
C TYR A 165 -2.59 -19.46 14.52
N PHE A 166 -3.49 -18.87 13.74
CA PHE A 166 -4.95 -19.05 13.90
C PHE A 166 -5.59 -19.87 12.78
N GLY A 167 -4.77 -20.55 11.97
CA GLY A 167 -5.24 -21.48 10.95
C GLY A 167 -5.83 -20.81 9.70
N MET A 168 -6.59 -21.59 8.95
CA MET A 168 -7.12 -21.27 7.61
C MET A 168 -8.65 -21.31 7.55
N ASP A 169 -9.33 -21.17 8.70
CA ASP A 169 -10.78 -21.10 8.72
C ASP A 169 -11.24 -19.65 8.52
N ALA A 170 -11.73 -19.37 7.31
CA ALA A 170 -12.14 -18.03 6.88
C ALA A 170 -13.29 -17.43 7.70
N THR A 171 -14.01 -18.24 8.49
CA THR A 171 -15.05 -17.76 9.42
C THR A 171 -14.47 -17.08 10.66
N HIS A 172 -13.23 -17.39 11.02
CA HIS A 172 -12.54 -16.75 12.13
C HIS A 172 -11.89 -15.45 11.66
N PHE A 173 -12.25 -14.34 12.31
CA PHE A 173 -11.78 -12.99 11.96
C PHE A 173 -10.25 -12.90 11.85
N TYR A 174 -9.53 -13.61 12.72
CA TYR A 174 -8.07 -13.52 12.86
C TYR A 174 -7.32 -14.70 12.22
N ALA A 175 -8.01 -15.58 11.49
CA ALA A 175 -7.36 -16.62 10.69
C ALA A 175 -6.56 -15.99 9.54
N ILE A 176 -5.61 -16.75 8.98
CA ILE A 176 -4.74 -16.30 7.88
C ILE A 176 -5.53 -15.93 6.63
N ASN A 177 -6.67 -16.58 6.40
CA ASN A 177 -7.60 -16.27 5.31
C ASN A 177 -8.90 -15.64 5.84
N GLY A 178 -8.86 -15.07 7.04
CA GLY A 178 -10.00 -14.40 7.65
C GLY A 178 -10.35 -13.15 6.84
N TRP A 179 -11.43 -13.22 6.06
CA TRP A 179 -11.88 -12.13 5.19
C TRP A 179 -12.11 -10.81 5.95
N GLY A 180 -12.44 -10.91 7.24
CA GLY A 180 -12.66 -9.75 8.11
C GLY A 180 -11.40 -8.93 8.38
N ALA A 181 -10.28 -9.57 8.73
CA ALA A 181 -9.03 -8.86 8.99
C ALA A 181 -8.34 -8.45 7.68
N ASP A 182 -8.18 -9.37 6.74
CA ASP A 182 -7.34 -9.13 5.56
C ASP A 182 -7.97 -8.14 4.57
N ALA A 183 -9.25 -8.31 4.24
CA ALA A 183 -9.91 -7.43 3.28
C ALA A 183 -10.12 -6.02 3.85
N LEU A 184 -10.48 -5.91 5.14
CA LEU A 184 -10.67 -4.62 5.80
C LEU A 184 -9.34 -3.89 6.02
N VAL A 185 -8.33 -4.57 6.55
CA VAL A 185 -7.01 -3.96 6.78
C VAL A 185 -6.35 -3.62 5.44
N GLY A 186 -6.54 -4.45 4.41
CA GLY A 186 -6.14 -4.15 3.03
C GLY A 186 -6.83 -2.90 2.48
N LEU A 187 -8.15 -2.76 2.66
CA LEU A 187 -8.90 -1.59 2.24
C LEU A 187 -8.40 -0.31 2.95
N ILE A 188 -8.34 -0.34 4.28
CA ILE A 188 -7.86 0.78 5.10
C ILE A 188 -6.45 1.20 4.64
N THR A 189 -5.59 0.22 4.39
CA THR A 189 -4.22 0.41 3.90
C THR A 189 -4.17 1.14 2.56
N LEU A 190 -4.90 0.65 1.55
CA LEU A 190 -4.88 1.23 0.20
C LEU A 190 -5.53 2.62 0.17
N VAL A 191 -6.61 2.82 0.95
CA VAL A 191 -7.22 4.13 1.17
C VAL A 191 -6.23 5.10 1.82
N TRP A 192 -5.48 4.63 2.84
CA TRP A 192 -4.52 5.48 3.55
C TRP A 192 -3.32 5.87 2.69
N VAL A 193 -2.83 4.97 1.82
CA VAL A 193 -1.85 5.34 0.78
C VAL A 193 -2.42 6.45 -0.12
N GLY A 194 -3.70 6.36 -0.47
CA GLY A 194 -4.41 7.41 -1.20
C GLY A 194 -4.36 8.77 -0.50
N PHE A 195 -4.54 8.78 0.83
CA PHE A 195 -4.44 9.97 1.68
C PHE A 195 -3.01 10.50 1.81
N ILE A 196 -1.99 9.63 1.83
CA ILE A 196 -0.58 10.06 1.78
C ILE A 196 -0.33 10.87 0.51
N GLY A 197 -0.74 10.36 -0.66
CA GLY A 197 -0.62 11.09 -1.92
C GLY A 197 -1.32 12.46 -1.87
N LEU A 198 -2.54 12.51 -1.31
CA LEU A 198 -3.27 13.77 -1.13
C LEU A 198 -2.55 14.75 -0.19
N GLY A 199 -1.96 14.23 0.90
CA GLY A 199 -1.15 15.02 1.83
C GLY A 199 0.07 15.65 1.15
N ILE A 200 0.78 14.89 0.31
CA ILE A 200 1.94 15.37 -0.46
C ILE A 200 1.52 16.50 -1.42
N HIS A 201 0.41 16.34 -2.13
CA HIS A 201 -0.09 17.37 -3.06
C HIS A 201 -0.47 18.66 -2.32
N ARG A 202 -1.17 18.55 -1.18
CA ARG A 202 -1.58 19.72 -0.38
C ARG A 202 -0.40 20.42 0.29
N ALA A 203 0.68 19.71 0.56
CA ALA A 203 1.90 20.24 1.15
C ALA A 203 2.80 21.01 0.16
N SER A 204 2.36 21.22 -1.09
CA SER A 204 3.10 21.99 -2.11
C SER A 204 2.48 23.37 -2.47
N PRO A 205 2.36 24.37 -1.56
CA PRO A 205 1.69 25.64 -1.91
C PRO A 205 2.57 26.72 -2.58
N GLY A 206 3.85 26.50 -2.93
CA GLY A 206 4.75 27.65 -3.15
C GLY A 206 5.97 27.52 -4.07
N ARG A 207 5.86 26.92 -5.26
CA ARG A 207 6.95 26.99 -6.28
C ARG A 207 6.75 28.04 -7.38
N LEU A 208 5.77 28.93 -7.24
CA LEU A 208 5.45 29.96 -8.25
C LEU A 208 5.34 31.37 -7.65
N THR A 209 6.23 31.76 -6.76
CA THR A 209 6.54 33.19 -6.61
C THR A 209 7.79 33.47 -7.44
N PRO A 210 7.67 34.17 -8.58
CA PRO A 210 8.82 34.66 -9.32
C PRO A 210 9.72 35.43 -8.36
N ARG A 211 11.00 35.05 -8.31
CA ARG A 211 12.03 35.79 -7.57
C ARG A 211 11.97 37.23 -8.07
N ARG A 212 11.50 38.17 -7.23
CA ARG A 212 11.46 39.59 -7.58
C ARG A 212 12.90 39.98 -7.97
N PRO A 213 13.14 40.48 -9.20
CA PRO A 213 14.49 40.89 -9.57
C PRO A 213 15.00 41.94 -8.58
N PRO A 214 16.32 41.94 -8.28
CA PRO A 214 16.89 42.92 -7.37
C PRO A 214 16.52 44.33 -7.85
N ALA A 215 16.02 45.16 -6.95
CA ALA A 215 15.73 46.55 -7.24
C ALA A 215 17.03 47.23 -7.70
N GLU A 216 17.05 47.75 -8.93
CA GLU A 216 18.13 48.59 -9.41
C GLU A 216 18.25 49.80 -8.48
N THR A 217 19.40 49.91 -7.82
CA THR A 217 19.77 51.08 -7.04
C THR A 217 19.88 52.26 -8.01
N PRO A 218 19.09 53.36 -7.86
CA PRO A 218 19.22 54.50 -8.74
C PRO A 218 20.59 55.14 -8.53
N ALA A 219 21.33 55.27 -9.63
CA ALA A 219 22.60 55.99 -9.66
C ALA A 219 22.35 57.44 -9.23
N ARG A 220 23.05 57.87 -8.17
CA ARG A 220 23.08 59.28 -7.76
C ARG A 220 23.96 60.03 -8.76
N THR A 221 23.32 60.92 -9.53
CA THR A 221 23.97 62.02 -10.27
C THR A 221 24.27 63.18 -9.34
#